data_AF-A0A9P7FYS9-F1
#
_entry.id   AF-A0A9P7FYS9-F1
#
_cell.length_a   1.000
_cell.length_b   1.000
_cell.length_c   1.000
_cell.angle_alpha   90.00
_cell.angle_beta   90.00
_cell.angle_gamma   90.00
#
_symmetry.space_group_name_H-M   'P 1'
#
loop_
_entity.id
_entity.type
_entity.pdbx_description
1 polymer ?
#
loop_
_entity_poly.entity_id
_entity_poly.type
_entity_poly.pdbx_seq_one_letter_code
_entity_poly.pdbx_strand_id
1 'polypeptide(L)'
;MSGVGLFCSMKEYLTILRHLLQVHAGTAAKPILSTASVRKFFEPELPARGVEELKEWLKAPDPSFQWSTAMCLNTSDVPGKRRKGSGWWYGWAGTYNFLDPETGVALVFGSQILPKQDPEITKLWARLEEEFYAGLEA
;
A
#
# COMPACT_ATOMS: atom_id res chain seq x y z
N MET A 1 9.47 2.45 -20.56
CA MET A 1 9.38 1.92 -19.18
C MET A 1 8.09 2.44 -18.56
N SER A 2 7.17 1.57 -18.16
CA SER A 2 5.82 1.94 -17.70
C SER A 2 5.72 2.25 -16.20
N GLY A 3 6.84 2.56 -15.54
CA GLY A 3 6.89 2.80 -14.08
C GLY A 3 6.34 4.17 -13.65
N VAL A 4 6.19 5.10 -14.59
CA VAL A 4 5.57 6.43 -14.41
C VAL A 4 4.78 6.78 -15.67
N GLY A 5 3.76 7.65 -15.56
CA GLY A 5 3.03 8.20 -16.72
C GLY A 5 1.58 7.73 -16.90
N LEU A 6 1.04 6.93 -15.98
CA LEU A 6 -0.40 6.64 -15.95
C LEU A 6 -1.17 7.83 -15.37
N PHE A 7 -2.25 8.24 -16.03
CA PHE A 7 -3.20 9.25 -15.55
C PHE A 7 -4.56 8.59 -15.29
N CYS A 8 -5.10 8.79 -14.10
CA CYS A 8 -6.46 8.40 -13.74
C CYS A 8 -6.91 9.22 -12.51
N SER A 9 -8.20 9.21 -12.22
CA SER A 9 -8.72 9.75 -10.97
C SER A 9 -8.39 8.83 -9.79
N MET A 10 -8.37 9.38 -8.57
CA MET A 10 -8.21 8.59 -7.33
C MET A 10 -9.29 7.51 -7.21
N LYS A 11 -10.52 7.81 -7.64
CA LYS A 11 -11.63 6.84 -7.62
C LYS A 11 -11.38 5.65 -8.53
N GLU A 12 -10.86 5.88 -9.74
CA GLU A 12 -10.51 4.81 -10.67
C GLU A 12 -9.36 3.98 -10.14
N TYR A 13 -8.32 4.61 -9.59
CA TYR A 13 -7.21 3.88 -8.97
C TYR A 13 -7.67 3.02 -7.80
N LEU A 14 -8.50 3.57 -6.90
CA LEU A 14 -9.09 2.84 -5.78
C LEU A 14 -9.96 1.66 -6.24
N THR A 15 -10.64 1.80 -7.38
CA THR A 15 -11.45 0.70 -7.95
C THR A 15 -10.57 -0.51 -8.26
N ILE A 16 -9.37 -0.30 -8.81
CA ILE A 16 -8.39 -1.36 -9.04
C ILE A 16 -7.92 -1.98 -7.73
N LEU A 17 -7.55 -1.17 -6.73
CA LEU A 17 -7.05 -1.69 -5.45
C LEU A 17 -8.10 -2.52 -4.70
N ARG A 18 -9.35 -2.03 -4.65
CA ARG A 18 -10.48 -2.77 -4.07
C ARG A 18 -10.73 -4.08 -4.81
N HIS A 19 -10.63 -4.07 -6.14
CA HIS A 19 -10.77 -5.30 -6.93
C HIS A 19 -9.67 -6.29 -6.60
N LEU A 20 -8.41 -5.86 -6.42
CA LEU A 20 -7.33 -6.75 -5.99
C LEU A 20 -7.62 -7.40 -4.62
N LEU A 21 -8.15 -6.66 -3.65
CA LEU A 21 -8.57 -7.23 -2.36
C LEU A 21 -9.70 -8.26 -2.52
N GLN A 22 -10.69 -7.97 -3.37
CA GLN A 22 -11.77 -8.92 -3.67
C GLN A 22 -11.23 -10.20 -4.34
N VAL A 23 -10.26 -10.06 -5.26
CA VAL A 23 -9.61 -11.22 -5.90
C VAL A 23 -8.81 -12.03 -4.89
N HIS A 24 -8.07 -11.36 -3.98
CA HIS A 24 -7.32 -11.98 -2.90
C HIS A 24 -8.23 -12.81 -1.97
N ALA A 25 -9.37 -12.22 -1.58
CA ALA A 25 -10.40 -12.84 -0.74
C ALA A 25 -11.23 -13.91 -1.48
N GLY A 26 -11.10 -14.06 -2.79
CA GLY A 26 -11.89 -14.99 -3.60
C GLY A 26 -13.36 -14.58 -3.79
N THR A 27 -13.67 -13.28 -3.60
CA THR A 27 -15.03 -12.73 -3.70
C THR A 27 -15.28 -11.89 -4.96
N ALA A 28 -14.25 -11.70 -5.79
CA ALA A 28 -14.38 -10.94 -7.05
C ALA A 28 -15.27 -11.66 -8.07
N ALA A 29 -16.31 -11.00 -8.57
CA ALA A 29 -17.23 -11.55 -9.56
C ALA A 29 -16.59 -11.78 -10.95
N LYS A 30 -15.70 -10.88 -11.38
CA LYS A 30 -14.97 -10.94 -12.66
C LYS A 30 -13.49 -10.60 -12.43
N PRO A 31 -12.70 -11.55 -11.89
CA PRO A 31 -11.31 -11.30 -11.53
C PRO A 31 -10.48 -10.97 -12.79
N ILE A 32 -9.67 -9.90 -12.74
CA ILE A 32 -8.78 -9.52 -13.86
C ILE A 32 -7.46 -10.31 -13.85
N LEU A 33 -7.16 -10.97 -12.72
CA LEU A 33 -6.00 -11.82 -12.49
C LEU A 33 -6.45 -13.04 -11.66
N SER A 34 -5.71 -14.14 -11.72
CA SER A 34 -6.01 -15.30 -10.88
C SER A 34 -5.81 -14.97 -9.39
N THR A 35 -6.61 -15.59 -8.50
CA THR A 35 -6.42 -15.45 -7.04
C THR A 35 -5.02 -15.86 -6.60
N ALA A 36 -4.45 -16.91 -7.20
CA ALA A 36 -3.07 -17.32 -6.93
C ALA A 36 -2.05 -16.23 -7.28
N SER A 37 -2.23 -15.55 -8.42
CA SER A 37 -1.36 -14.42 -8.82
C SER A 37 -1.48 -13.24 -7.86
N VAL A 38 -2.70 -12.90 -7.43
CA VAL A 38 -2.90 -11.76 -6.52
C VAL A 38 -2.38 -12.05 -5.12
N ARG A 39 -2.46 -13.30 -4.62
CA ARG A 39 -1.85 -13.68 -3.33
C ARG A 39 -0.34 -13.44 -3.32
N LYS A 40 0.35 -13.73 -4.43
CA LYS A 40 1.79 -13.42 -4.58
C LYS A 40 2.13 -11.93 -4.48
N PHE A 41 1.18 -11.03 -4.74
CA PHE A 41 1.44 -9.59 -4.55
C PHE A 41 1.64 -9.22 -3.08
N PHE A 42 1.26 -10.09 -2.15
CA PHE A 42 1.41 -9.92 -0.70
C PHE A 42 2.42 -10.90 -0.09
N GLU A 43 3.23 -11.57 -0.92
CA GLU A 43 4.31 -12.46 -0.49
C GLU A 43 5.67 -11.73 -0.58
N PRO A 44 6.52 -11.81 0.46
CA PRO A 44 7.84 -11.16 0.46
C PRO A 44 8.83 -11.94 -0.43
N GLU A 45 9.57 -11.21 -1.27
CA GLU A 45 10.46 -11.79 -2.29
C GLU A 45 11.93 -11.35 -2.15
N LEU A 46 12.24 -10.33 -1.33
CA LEU A 46 13.64 -9.90 -1.19
C LEU A 46 14.44 -10.87 -0.34
N PRO A 47 15.70 -11.18 -0.75
CA PRO A 47 16.66 -11.80 0.15
C PRO A 47 17.06 -10.82 1.27
N ALA A 48 17.67 -11.33 2.34
CA ALA A 48 18.05 -10.52 3.51
C ALA A 48 18.85 -9.25 3.16
N ARG A 49 19.80 -9.33 2.22
CA ARG A 49 20.54 -8.16 1.74
C ARG A 49 19.63 -7.09 1.14
N GLY A 50 18.62 -7.48 0.36
CA GLY A 50 17.67 -6.55 -0.23
C GLY A 50 16.78 -5.87 0.82
N VAL A 51 16.47 -6.56 1.92
CA VAL A 51 15.73 -5.97 3.06
C VAL A 51 16.54 -4.86 3.72
N GLU A 52 17.84 -5.07 3.93
CA GLU A 52 18.73 -4.03 4.49
C GLU A 52 18.87 -2.84 3.55
N GLU A 53 19.08 -3.08 2.24
CA GLU A 53 19.15 -2.00 1.24
C GLU A 53 17.83 -1.20 1.16
N LEU A 54 16.68 -1.89 1.23
CA LEU A 54 15.37 -1.25 1.25
C LEU A 54 15.16 -0.38 2.50
N LYS A 55 15.58 -0.88 3.67
CA LYS A 55 15.53 -0.15 4.94
C LYS A 55 16.33 1.15 4.86
N GLU A 56 17.56 1.08 4.35
CA GLU A 56 18.41 2.26 4.17
C GLU A 56 17.78 3.26 3.19
N TRP A 57 17.26 2.79 2.06
CA TRP A 57 16.65 3.64 1.04
C TRP A 57 15.39 4.36 1.54
N LEU A 58 14.53 3.64 2.27
CA LEU A 58 13.32 4.20 2.87
C LEU A 58 13.59 5.02 4.14
N LYS A 59 14.78 4.92 4.73
CA LYS A 59 15.09 5.45 6.06
C LYS A 59 14.07 4.97 7.10
N ALA A 60 13.66 3.70 6.99
CA ALA A 60 12.61 3.12 7.82
C ALA A 60 13.16 2.66 9.18
N PRO A 61 12.44 2.88 10.29
CA PRO A 61 12.76 2.26 11.58
C PRO A 61 12.48 0.75 11.55
N ASP A 62 13.06 -0.01 12.48
CA ASP A 62 12.74 -1.43 12.64
C ASP A 62 11.39 -1.65 13.37
N PRO A 63 10.66 -2.75 13.06
CA PRO A 63 10.95 -3.71 12.00
C PRO A 63 10.76 -3.10 10.59
N SER A 64 11.68 -3.42 9.69
CA SER A 64 11.77 -2.85 8.35
C SER A 64 10.69 -3.38 7.39
N PHE A 65 10.71 -2.95 6.13
CA PHE A 65 9.76 -3.40 5.11
C PHE A 65 10.31 -4.56 4.28
N GLN A 66 9.40 -5.29 3.62
CA GLN A 66 9.72 -6.23 2.55
C GLN A 66 9.22 -5.70 1.20
N TRP A 67 9.50 -6.42 0.12
CA TRP A 67 9.01 -6.11 -1.21
C TRP A 67 8.50 -7.38 -1.87
N SER A 68 7.37 -7.30 -2.56
CA SER A 68 6.81 -8.37 -3.38
C SER A 68 7.05 -8.11 -4.86
N THR A 69 6.49 -8.94 -5.74
CA THR A 69 6.51 -8.64 -7.18
C THR A 69 5.70 -7.39 -7.57
N ALA A 70 4.97 -6.76 -6.63
CA ALA A 70 4.06 -5.65 -6.91
C ALA A 70 4.29 -4.39 -6.05
N MET A 71 4.64 -4.53 -4.77
CA MET A 71 4.63 -3.41 -3.83
C MET A 71 5.49 -3.62 -2.59
N CYS A 72 5.69 -2.56 -1.81
CA CYS A 72 6.29 -2.61 -0.48
C CYS A 72 5.33 -3.30 0.49
N LEU A 73 5.84 -4.14 1.39
CA LEU A 73 5.04 -4.87 2.37
C LEU A 73 5.42 -4.51 3.80
N ASN A 74 4.41 -4.35 4.65
CA ASN A 74 4.59 -4.25 6.10
C ASN A 74 4.94 -5.62 6.68
N THR A 75 6.00 -5.69 7.49
CA THR A 75 6.41 -6.93 8.17
C THR A 75 5.82 -7.08 9.58
N SER A 76 5.17 -6.03 10.08
CA SER A 76 4.51 -5.95 11.38
C SER A 76 3.24 -5.11 11.31
N ASP A 77 2.39 -5.25 12.33
CA ASP A 77 1.24 -4.38 12.52
C ASP A 77 1.70 -2.96 12.85
N VAL A 78 0.99 -1.97 12.31
CA VAL A 78 1.17 -0.58 12.71
C VAL A 78 0.09 -0.27 13.76
N PRO A 79 0.46 0.12 15.00
CA PRO A 79 -0.52 0.42 16.05
C PRO A 79 -1.57 1.44 15.59
N GLY A 80 -2.85 1.10 15.79
CA GLY A 80 -4.01 1.92 15.38
C GLY A 80 -4.22 2.03 13.86
N LYS A 81 -3.53 1.21 13.05
CA LYS A 81 -3.42 1.34 11.60
C LYS A 81 -3.40 -0.04 10.92
N ARG A 82 -2.97 -0.07 9.65
CA ARG A 82 -2.86 -1.28 8.82
C ARG A 82 -2.07 -2.42 9.47
N ARG A 83 -2.49 -3.64 9.17
CA ARG A 83 -1.93 -4.88 9.72
C ARG A 83 -0.71 -5.38 8.94
N LYS A 84 0.01 -6.32 9.54
CA LYS A 84 1.12 -7.05 8.93
C LYS A 84 0.69 -7.66 7.58
N GLY A 85 1.57 -7.58 6.59
CA GLY A 85 1.29 -8.07 5.24
C GLY A 85 0.54 -7.08 4.37
N SER A 86 0.13 -5.91 4.90
CA SER A 86 -0.42 -4.83 4.06
C SER A 86 0.63 -4.37 3.04
N GLY A 87 0.18 -4.14 1.81
CA GLY A 87 1.01 -3.63 0.72
C GLY A 87 0.82 -2.14 0.49
N TRP A 88 1.87 -1.41 0.12
CA TRP A 88 1.79 0.03 -0.09
C TRP A 88 2.83 0.57 -1.06
N TRP A 89 2.52 1.73 -1.63
CA TRP A 89 3.49 2.53 -2.37
C TRP A 89 3.08 4.00 -2.45
N TYR A 90 3.89 4.80 -3.14
CA TYR A 90 3.63 6.22 -3.37
C TYR A 90 4.13 6.65 -4.75
N GLY A 91 3.51 7.70 -5.30
CA GLY A 91 3.87 8.33 -6.55
C GLY A 91 4.51 9.69 -6.35
N TRP A 92 5.26 10.14 -7.36
CA TRP A 92 6.04 11.38 -7.31
C TRP A 92 5.19 12.63 -7.02
N ALA A 93 4.00 12.73 -7.63
CA ALA A 93 3.08 13.86 -7.48
C ALA A 93 2.29 13.84 -6.14
N GLY A 94 2.93 13.41 -5.05
CA GLY A 94 2.31 13.37 -3.73
C GLY A 94 1.09 12.44 -3.67
N THR A 95 1.16 11.26 -4.30
CA THR A 95 0.11 10.24 -4.24
C THR A 95 0.55 9.05 -3.40
N TYR A 96 -0.37 8.46 -2.63
CA TYR A 96 -0.08 7.42 -1.65
C TYR A 96 -1.19 6.39 -1.69
N ASN A 97 -0.85 5.12 -1.50
CA ASN A 97 -1.84 4.05 -1.41
C ASN A 97 -1.39 2.92 -0.50
N PHE A 98 -2.36 2.18 0.03
CA PHE A 98 -2.14 0.87 0.62
C PHE A 98 -3.34 -0.06 0.42
N LEU A 99 -3.07 -1.35 0.60
CA LEU A 99 -4.03 -2.44 0.64
C LEU A 99 -3.73 -3.31 1.86
N ASP A 100 -4.72 -3.50 2.72
CA ASP A 100 -4.66 -4.39 3.88
C ASP A 100 -5.59 -5.59 3.64
N PRO A 101 -5.05 -6.76 3.27
CA PRO A 101 -5.86 -7.95 3.04
C PRO A 101 -6.49 -8.54 4.30
N GLU A 102 -5.96 -8.23 5.49
CA GLU A 102 -6.50 -8.72 6.76
C GLU A 102 -7.79 -8.00 7.13
N THR A 103 -7.80 -6.66 6.96
CA THR A 103 -8.97 -5.84 7.28
C THR A 103 -9.87 -5.56 6.07
N GLY A 104 -9.43 -5.92 4.86
CA GLY A 104 -10.16 -5.66 3.62
C GLY A 104 -10.15 -4.18 3.19
N VAL A 105 -9.25 -3.37 3.77
CA VAL A 105 -9.16 -1.93 3.52
C VAL A 105 -8.22 -1.64 2.36
N ALA A 106 -8.68 -0.84 1.39
CA ALA A 106 -7.82 -0.17 0.42
C ALA A 106 -7.99 1.33 0.55
N LEU A 107 -6.88 2.07 0.53
CA LEU A 107 -6.90 3.52 0.66
C LEU A 107 -6.01 4.16 -0.40
N VAL A 108 -6.47 5.27 -0.95
CA VAL A 108 -5.72 6.14 -1.85
C VAL A 108 -5.81 7.57 -1.35
N PHE A 109 -4.71 8.31 -1.45
CA PHE A 109 -4.65 9.72 -1.11
C PHE A 109 -3.74 10.44 -2.10
N GLY A 110 -4.05 11.69 -2.43
CA GLY A 110 -3.22 12.47 -3.33
C GLY A 110 -3.36 13.95 -3.10
N SER A 111 -2.23 14.64 -2.99
CA SER A 111 -2.16 16.09 -2.83
C SER A 111 -1.86 16.83 -4.14
N GLN A 112 -1.18 16.18 -5.09
CA GLN A 112 -0.62 16.83 -6.29
C GLN A 112 0.36 17.97 -5.95
N ILE A 113 0.99 17.92 -4.77
CA ILE A 113 1.97 18.89 -4.29
C ILE A 113 3.38 18.31 -4.43
N LEU A 114 4.31 19.18 -4.86
CA LEU A 114 5.74 18.89 -4.96
C LEU A 114 6.54 19.92 -4.12
N PRO A 115 7.72 19.55 -3.58
CA PRO A 115 8.37 18.24 -3.69
C PRO A 115 7.63 17.13 -2.94
N LYS A 116 7.86 15.86 -3.31
CA LYS A 116 7.25 14.72 -2.61
C LYS A 116 7.66 14.71 -1.13
N GLN A 117 6.85 14.05 -0.29
CA GLN A 117 7.10 13.91 1.15
C GLN A 117 7.12 15.26 1.90
N ASP A 118 6.23 16.18 1.50
CA ASP A 118 5.93 17.36 2.31
C ASP A 118 5.51 16.93 3.74
N PRO A 119 6.05 17.56 4.80
CA PRO A 119 5.78 17.16 6.17
C PRO A 119 4.30 17.26 6.56
N GLU A 120 3.58 18.28 6.11
CA GLU A 120 2.17 18.48 6.45
C GLU A 120 1.29 17.47 5.71
N ILE A 121 1.62 17.17 4.46
CA ILE A 121 0.96 16.09 3.71
C ILE A 121 1.22 14.72 4.38
N THR A 122 2.43 14.48 4.86
CA THR A 122 2.77 13.22 5.54
C THR A 122 2.02 13.08 6.88
N LYS A 123 1.90 14.16 7.66
CA LYS A 123 1.08 14.19 8.88
C LYS A 123 -0.39 13.95 8.59
N LEU A 124 -0.94 14.61 7.56
CA LEU A 124 -2.33 14.44 7.15
C LEU A 124 -2.62 13.00 6.71
N TRP A 125 -1.72 12.41 5.92
CA TRP A 125 -1.79 11.01 5.50
C TRP A 125 -1.80 10.06 6.72
N ALA A 126 -0.87 10.26 7.65
CA ALA A 126 -0.77 9.44 8.85
C ALA A 126 -2.01 9.54 9.75
N ARG A 127 -2.60 10.74 9.87
CA ARG A 127 -3.83 10.96 10.64
C ARG A 127 -5.05 10.37 9.95
N LEU A 128 -5.16 10.52 8.63
CA LEU A 128 -6.24 9.92 7.85
C LEU A 128 -6.32 8.41 8.08
N GLU A 129 -5.17 7.72 8.04
CA GLU A 129 -5.11 6.28 8.29
C GLU A 129 -5.60 5.94 9.70
N GLU A 130 -5.10 6.62 10.72
CA GLU A 130 -5.47 6.36 12.13
C GLU A 130 -6.96 6.56 12.39
N GLU A 131 -7.52 7.69 11.95
CA GLU A 131 -8.94 8.01 12.13
C GLU A 131 -9.84 7.04 11.33
N PHE A 132 -9.37 6.59 10.16
CA PHE A 132 -10.10 5.61 9.36
C PHE A 132 -10.20 4.26 10.07
N TYR A 133 -9.09 3.73 10.61
CA TYR A 133 -9.11 2.46 11.34
C TYR A 133 -9.88 2.57 12.67
N ALA A 134 -9.73 3.68 13.40
CA ALA A 134 -10.52 3.92 14.61
C ALA A 134 -12.04 3.89 14.32
N GLY A 135 -12.47 4.41 13.17
CA GLY A 135 -13.87 4.38 12.74
C GLY A 135 -14.40 3.01 12.31
N LEU A 136 -13.53 2.01 12.09
CA LEU A 136 -13.94 0.63 11.81
C LEU A 136 -14.18 -0.20 13.08
N GLU A 137 -13.60 0.23 14.19
CA GLU A 137 -13.72 -0.44 15.50
C GLU A 137 -14.89 0.12 16.35
N ALA A 138 -15.55 1.19 15.88
CA ALA A 138 -16.70 1.85 16.50
C ALA A 138 -18.05 1.24 16.04
#